data_AF-A0A8J4VPJ7-F1
#
_entry.id   AF-A0A8J4VPJ7-F1
#
_cell.length_a   1.000
_cell.length_b   1.000
_cell.length_c   1.000
_cell.angle_alpha   90.00
_cell.angle_beta   90.00
_cell.angle_gamma   90.00
#
_symmetry.space_group_name_H-M   'P 1'
#
loop_
_entity.id
_entity.type
_entity.pdbx_description
1 polymer ?
#
loop_
_entity_poly.entity_id
_entity_poly.type
_entity_poly.pdbx_seq_one_letter_code
_entity_poly.pdbx_strand_id
1 'polypeptide(L)'
;MMKLARLLASRCQLSEKLLYGKVGDVKDASRLYAFTSQARISNARENSAAKGYIADRIFAPYSVYKGKAALSVTPVLPTFTKLDSGTLVVDRRGVMMMKFLPAIGERKYDNEKRQMFALSPTEVGSMISLGPKDSCEFFHDPSMLSSNAGQVRKSLTIKAHADGTGYLISLNVVNNILKTKEFFTVPVTTAEFAVMKTACSFALPHILGWDRLTNHPSREPRRTVGLPSKVDPQFLDSEWDK
;
A
#
# COMPACT_ATOMS: atom_id res chain seq x y z
N MET A 1 -21.53 -29.17 -50.71
CA MET A 1 -21.29 -27.80 -50.19
C MET A 1 -22.56 -27.34 -49.49
N MET A 2 -22.45 -27.00 -48.21
CA MET A 2 -23.54 -26.52 -47.35
C MET A 2 -23.89 -25.06 -47.68
N LYS A 3 -25.16 -24.64 -47.67
CA LYS A 3 -25.85 -24.11 -46.46
C LYS A 3 -27.24 -23.55 -46.80
N LEU A 4 -28.12 -23.79 -45.84
CA LEU A 4 -29.54 -23.46 -45.75
C LEU A 4 -29.80 -21.97 -45.46
N ALA A 5 -30.93 -21.51 -46.02
CA ALA A 5 -31.83 -20.40 -45.71
C ALA A 5 -31.67 -19.58 -44.40
N ARG A 6 -32.02 -18.29 -44.48
CA ARG A 6 -32.78 -17.57 -43.44
C ARG A 6 -33.82 -16.62 -44.08
N LEU A 7 -35.07 -16.84 -43.67
CA LEU A 7 -36.25 -16.00 -43.92
C LEU A 7 -36.37 -14.88 -42.87
N LEU A 8 -37.20 -13.90 -43.23
CA LEU A 8 -37.46 -12.61 -42.58
C LEU A 8 -38.45 -12.65 -41.39
N ALA A 9 -38.29 -11.65 -40.51
CA ALA A 9 -39.27 -10.79 -39.81
C ALA A 9 -40.34 -11.34 -38.83
N SER A 10 -40.43 -10.70 -37.64
CA SER A 10 -41.65 -10.13 -37.00
C SER A 10 -41.33 -9.67 -35.57
N ARG A 11 -41.33 -8.37 -35.22
CA ARG A 11 -42.43 -7.56 -34.63
C ARG A 11 -43.17 -8.23 -33.45
N CYS A 12 -43.05 -7.62 -32.25
CA CYS A 12 -44.12 -7.46 -31.26
C CYS A 12 -43.92 -6.14 -30.51
N GLN A 13 -44.92 -5.28 -30.56
CA GLN A 13 -45.04 -3.98 -29.89
C GLN A 13 -45.95 -4.09 -28.65
N LEU A 14 -45.77 -3.11 -27.74
CA LEU A 14 -46.77 -2.48 -26.87
C LEU A 14 -47.23 -3.18 -25.58
N SER A 15 -46.98 -2.51 -24.44
CA SER A 15 -48.06 -1.87 -23.67
C SER A 15 -47.49 -0.86 -22.67
N GLU A 16 -47.63 0.43 -22.98
CA GLU A 16 -47.60 1.53 -22.02
C GLU A 16 -48.92 1.59 -21.24
N LYS A 17 -48.86 1.84 -19.92
CA LYS A 17 -49.92 2.55 -19.20
C LYS A 17 -49.29 3.64 -18.33
N LEU A 18 -49.56 4.87 -18.76
CA LEU A 18 -49.32 6.14 -18.11
C LEU A 18 -50.38 6.39 -17.01
N LEU A 19 -50.02 7.13 -15.95
CA LEU A 19 -50.79 8.09 -15.13
C LEU A 19 -50.07 8.23 -13.76
N TYR A 20 -49.88 9.37 -13.09
CA TYR A 20 -49.84 10.79 -13.41
C TYR A 20 -49.24 11.50 -12.15
N GLY A 21 -48.32 12.45 -12.34
CA GLY A 21 -48.04 13.58 -11.42
C GLY A 21 -47.22 13.36 -10.14
N LYS A 22 -45.98 13.87 -10.09
CA LYS A 22 -45.65 15.18 -9.49
C LYS A 22 -44.16 15.52 -9.70
N VAL A 23 -43.91 16.73 -10.21
CA VAL A 23 -42.59 17.35 -10.43
C VAL A 23 -41.98 17.78 -9.09
N GLY A 24 -40.66 17.57 -8.93
CA GLY A 24 -39.93 18.04 -7.76
C GLY A 24 -38.46 17.62 -7.74
N ASP A 25 -37.71 18.18 -8.68
CA ASP A 25 -36.27 18.49 -8.67
C ASP A 25 -35.20 17.43 -8.34
N VAL A 26 -34.18 17.45 -9.20
CA VAL A 26 -33.01 16.58 -9.23
C VAL A 26 -31.98 17.07 -8.20
N LYS A 27 -31.50 16.19 -7.32
CA LYS A 27 -30.09 16.18 -6.88
C LYS A 27 -29.70 14.89 -6.16
N ASP A 28 -29.05 14.08 -6.99
CA ASP A 28 -27.84 13.30 -6.72
C ASP A 28 -27.84 12.21 -5.64
N ALA A 29 -27.59 11.02 -6.17
CA ALA A 29 -27.41 9.78 -5.45
C ALA A 29 -25.91 9.55 -5.22
N SER A 30 -25.48 9.41 -3.97
CA SER A 30 -24.47 8.41 -3.59
C SER A 30 -24.30 8.39 -2.07
N ARG A 31 -25.02 7.50 -1.38
CA ARG A 31 -24.66 7.06 -0.03
C ARG A 31 -24.08 5.66 -0.14
N LEU A 32 -22.77 5.58 -0.37
CA LEU A 32 -22.03 4.32 -0.17
C LEU A 32 -21.74 4.19 1.33
N TYR A 33 -22.37 3.18 1.93
CA TYR A 33 -22.20 2.79 3.32
C TYR A 33 -20.75 2.35 3.58
N ALA A 34 -20.05 3.08 4.45
CA ALA A 34 -18.78 2.65 5.01
C ALA A 34 -19.02 1.55 6.05
N PHE A 35 -18.51 0.35 5.81
CA PHE A 35 -18.46 -0.71 6.81
C PHE A 35 -17.39 -0.38 7.86
N THR A 36 -17.80 0.09 9.03
CA THR A 36 -16.96 0.11 10.23
C THR A 36 -17.06 -1.25 10.94
N SER A 37 -15.98 -2.02 10.92
CA SER A 37 -15.82 -3.17 11.80
C SER A 37 -15.09 -2.71 13.07
N GLN A 38 -15.81 -2.65 14.19
CA GLN A 38 -15.24 -2.55 15.53
C GLN A 38 -14.91 -3.97 16.01
N ALA A 39 -13.63 -4.23 16.25
CA ALA A 39 -13.19 -5.25 17.20
C ALA A 39 -11.85 -4.79 17.81
N ARG A 40 -11.94 -4.32 19.05
CA ARG A 40 -10.86 -3.79 19.89
C ARG A 40 -10.53 -4.85 20.94
N ILE A 41 -9.33 -5.41 20.89
CA ILE A 41 -8.45 -5.61 22.07
C ILE A 41 -7.00 -5.56 21.52
N SER A 42 -6.22 -4.56 21.95
CA SER A 42 -4.78 -4.51 21.67
C SER A 42 -4.05 -4.12 22.95
N ASN A 43 -3.38 -5.12 23.54
CA ASN A 43 -2.39 -4.93 24.59
C ASN A 43 -1.08 -4.57 23.89
N ALA A 44 -0.80 -3.27 23.72
CA ALA A 44 0.50 -2.80 23.29
C ALA A 44 0.91 -1.60 24.15
N ARG A 45 1.98 -1.85 24.88
CA ARG A 45 2.66 -1.02 25.88
C ARG A 45 2.87 0.42 25.39
N GLU A 46 2.65 1.34 26.32
CA GLU A 46 2.74 2.80 26.18
C GLU A 46 4.09 3.24 25.62
N ASN A 47 4.07 4.01 24.53
CA ASN A 47 5.17 4.90 24.18
C ASN A 47 4.79 6.29 24.68
N SER A 48 5.53 6.76 25.67
CA SER A 48 5.32 7.96 26.45
C SER A 48 5.23 9.22 25.56
N ALA A 49 4.05 9.82 25.46
CA ALA A 49 3.87 11.18 24.98
C ALA A 49 3.61 12.08 26.19
N ALA A 50 4.62 12.86 26.57
CA ALA A 50 4.44 13.97 27.49
C ALA A 50 3.51 15.01 26.83
N LYS A 51 2.40 15.34 27.51
CA LYS A 51 1.43 16.41 27.20
C LYS A 51 0.37 16.09 26.12
N GLY A 52 -0.65 15.33 26.52
CA GLY A 52 -2.06 15.76 26.39
C GLY A 52 -2.79 15.65 25.05
N TYR A 53 -2.17 15.19 23.96
CA TYR A 53 -2.89 14.82 22.75
C TYR A 53 -2.47 13.40 22.34
N ILE A 54 -3.37 12.43 22.50
CA ILE A 54 -3.23 11.14 21.81
C ILE A 54 -3.31 11.50 20.33
N ALA A 55 -2.18 11.50 19.63
CA ALA A 55 -2.20 11.65 18.19
C ALA A 55 -3.06 10.51 17.62
N ASP A 56 -4.18 10.86 16.99
CA ASP A 56 -5.10 9.88 16.44
C ASP A 56 -4.35 8.97 15.46
N ARG A 57 -4.44 7.66 15.70
CA ARG A 57 -3.83 6.67 14.81
C ARG A 57 -4.74 6.50 13.59
N ILE A 58 -4.34 7.07 12.47
CA ILE A 58 -5.06 6.96 11.20
C ILE A 58 -4.62 5.69 10.46
N PHE A 59 -5.60 4.92 9.96
CA PHE A 59 -5.38 3.75 9.12
C PHE A 59 -5.98 4.00 7.73
N ALA A 60 -5.12 4.10 6.71
CA ALA A 60 -5.53 4.41 5.34
C ALA A 60 -4.90 3.44 4.32
N PRO A 61 -5.34 2.17 4.28
CA PRO A 61 -4.85 1.21 3.30
C PRO A 61 -5.40 1.49 1.90
N TYR A 62 -4.56 1.41 0.87
CA TYR A 62 -5.03 1.26 -0.51
C TYR A 62 -5.32 -0.22 -0.76
N SER A 63 -6.52 -0.57 -1.24
CA SER A 63 -6.96 -1.96 -1.40
C SER A 63 -7.51 -2.25 -2.79
N VAL A 64 -7.12 -3.41 -3.35
CA VAL A 64 -7.58 -3.95 -4.62
C VAL A 64 -8.31 -5.27 -4.35
N TYR A 65 -9.56 -5.37 -4.80
CA TYR A 65 -10.43 -6.53 -4.56
C TYR A 65 -10.68 -7.27 -5.87
N LYS A 66 -10.31 -8.55 -5.95
CA LYS A 66 -10.50 -9.41 -7.12
C LYS A 66 -11.19 -10.72 -6.75
N GLY A 67 -11.56 -11.52 -7.76
CA GLY A 67 -12.40 -12.70 -7.56
C GLY A 67 -11.82 -13.78 -6.63
N LYS A 68 -10.49 -13.96 -6.60
CA LYS A 68 -9.83 -15.01 -5.79
C LYS A 68 -9.17 -14.49 -4.51
N ALA A 69 -8.75 -13.23 -4.51
CA ALA A 69 -8.05 -12.64 -3.38
C ALA A 69 -8.17 -11.11 -3.43
N ALA A 70 -7.94 -10.48 -2.27
CA ALA A 70 -7.75 -9.05 -2.13
C ALA A 70 -6.31 -8.75 -1.72
N LEU A 71 -5.79 -7.62 -2.17
CA LEU A 71 -4.50 -7.07 -1.78
C LEU A 71 -4.73 -5.71 -1.15
N SER A 72 -4.05 -5.42 -0.05
CA SER A 72 -3.98 -4.07 0.51
C SER A 72 -2.53 -3.69 0.78
N VAL A 73 -2.22 -2.40 0.62
CA VAL A 73 -0.89 -1.84 0.81
C VAL A 73 -0.97 -0.68 1.80
N THR A 74 -0.10 -0.66 2.81
CA THR A 74 -0.12 0.38 3.86
C THR A 74 1.30 0.70 4.33
N PRO A 75 1.68 1.98 4.48
CA PRO A 75 2.98 2.33 5.05
C PRO A 75 3.03 2.00 6.55
N VAL A 76 4.16 1.47 7.00
CA VAL A 76 4.51 1.29 8.40
C VAL A 76 5.71 2.19 8.68
N LEU A 77 5.50 3.22 9.50
CA LEU A 77 6.52 4.23 9.78
C LEU A 77 7.73 3.64 10.53
N PRO A 78 8.90 4.28 10.41
CA PRO A 78 10.08 3.93 11.18
C PRO A 78 9.88 4.17 12.68
N THR A 79 10.70 3.52 13.50
CA THR A 79 10.85 3.85 14.93
C THR A 79 12.11 4.68 15.13
N PHE A 80 12.13 5.42 16.23
CA PHE A 80 13.25 6.28 16.59
C PHE A 80 13.67 6.00 18.03
N THR A 81 14.97 6.01 18.26
CA THR A 81 15.56 5.97 19.60
C THR A 81 16.12 7.35 19.92
N LYS A 82 15.88 7.80 21.15
CA LYS A 82 16.42 9.08 21.65
C LYS A 82 17.78 8.82 22.29
N LEU A 83 18.80 9.52 21.80
CA LEU A 83 20.14 9.52 22.39
C LEU A 83 20.18 10.42 23.62
N ASP A 84 21.21 10.24 24.45
CA ASP A 84 21.44 11.05 25.67
C ASP A 84 21.59 12.54 25.34
N SER A 85 22.12 12.87 24.15
CA SER A 85 22.20 14.24 23.63
C SER A 85 20.84 14.88 23.32
N GLY A 86 19.76 14.11 23.36
CA GLY A 86 18.42 14.53 22.98
C GLY A 86 18.08 14.32 21.50
N THR A 87 19.06 13.93 20.67
CA THR A 87 18.87 13.64 19.24
C THR A 87 18.05 12.37 19.03
N LEU A 88 17.18 12.37 18.02
CA LEU A 88 16.45 11.19 17.57
C LEU A 88 17.18 10.54 16.40
N VAL A 89 17.42 9.24 16.49
CA VAL A 89 18.03 8.43 15.42
C VAL A 89 17.04 7.34 15.01
N VAL A 90 16.97 7.06 13.71
CA VAL A 90 16.15 5.95 13.19
C VAL A 90 16.69 4.63 13.76
N ASP A 91 15.82 3.89 14.45
CA ASP A 91 16.13 2.62 15.09
C ASP A 91 15.75 1.44 14.18
N ARG A 92 14.47 1.39 13.78
CA ARG A 92 13.98 0.47 12.76
C ARG A 92 13.46 1.27 11.57
N ARG A 93 13.93 0.92 10.37
CA ARG A 93 13.38 1.49 9.12
C ARG A 93 11.90 1.15 8.96
N GLY A 94 11.16 2.07 8.34
CA GLY A 94 9.80 1.81 7.92
C GLY A 94 9.74 0.83 6.74
N VAL A 95 8.54 0.32 6.46
CA VAL A 95 8.29 -0.63 5.38
C VAL A 95 6.95 -0.31 4.71
N MET A 96 6.76 -0.76 3.48
CA MET A 96 5.45 -0.82 2.86
C MET A 96 4.85 -2.21 3.09
N MET A 97 3.82 -2.30 3.91
CA MET A 97 3.19 -3.58 4.27
C MET A 97 2.15 -3.99 3.24
N MET A 98 2.32 -5.15 2.62
CA MET A 98 1.34 -5.79 1.75
C MET A 98 0.58 -6.86 2.53
N LYS A 99 -0.75 -6.83 2.44
CA LYS A 99 -1.65 -7.81 3.06
C LYS A 99 -2.53 -8.46 2.00
N PHE A 100 -2.47 -9.78 1.91
CA PHE A 100 -3.27 -10.62 1.04
C PHE A 100 -4.39 -11.28 1.85
N LEU A 101 -5.59 -11.32 1.30
CA LEU A 101 -6.74 -12.01 1.89
C LEU A 101 -7.37 -12.94 0.84
N PRO A 102 -7.63 -14.22 1.13
CA PRO A 102 -8.31 -15.10 0.21
C PRO A 102 -9.81 -14.79 0.16
N ALA A 103 -10.43 -14.96 -1.01
CA ALA A 103 -11.88 -14.86 -1.14
C ALA A 103 -12.58 -16.06 -0.51
N ILE A 104 -13.69 -15.82 0.18
CA ILE A 104 -14.58 -16.85 0.76
C ILE A 104 -16.00 -16.79 0.20
N GLY A 105 -16.22 -15.93 -0.79
CA GLY A 105 -17.49 -15.74 -1.46
C GLY A 105 -17.44 -14.50 -2.33
N GLU A 106 -18.54 -14.21 -3.02
CA GLU A 106 -18.64 -13.01 -3.83
C GLU A 106 -18.44 -11.76 -2.97
N ARG A 107 -17.37 -11.01 -3.25
CA ARG A 107 -16.99 -9.77 -2.54
C ARG A 107 -16.78 -9.97 -1.03
N LYS A 108 -16.46 -11.18 -0.58
CA LYS A 108 -16.14 -11.51 0.82
C LYS A 108 -14.74 -12.12 0.91
N TYR A 109 -13.96 -11.65 1.88
CA TYR A 109 -12.56 -12.04 2.06
C TYR A 109 -12.29 -12.41 3.51
N ASP A 110 -11.48 -13.45 3.71
CA ASP A 110 -11.14 -13.98 5.02
C ASP A 110 -9.91 -13.27 5.60
N ASN A 111 -10.12 -12.51 6.67
CA ASN A 111 -9.03 -11.81 7.35
C ASN A 111 -8.23 -12.71 8.30
N GLU A 112 -8.76 -13.85 8.72
CA GLU A 112 -8.06 -14.80 9.59
C GLU A 112 -6.98 -15.54 8.81
N LYS A 113 -7.27 -15.90 7.55
CA LYS A 113 -6.31 -16.52 6.61
C LYS A 113 -5.47 -15.52 5.82
N ARG A 114 -5.28 -14.31 6.37
CA ARG A 114 -4.47 -13.28 5.71
C ARG A 114 -2.99 -13.65 5.72
N GLN A 115 -2.28 -13.26 4.66
CA GLN A 115 -0.81 -13.29 4.63
C GLN A 115 -0.23 -11.89 4.45
N MET A 116 0.89 -11.65 5.12
CA MET A 116 1.60 -10.38 5.13
C MET A 116 2.97 -10.51 4.45
N PHE A 117 3.39 -9.49 3.72
CA PHE A 117 4.72 -9.35 3.13
C PHE A 117 5.16 -7.89 3.27
N ALA A 118 6.32 -7.63 3.84
CA ALA A 118 6.80 -6.27 4.08
C ALA A 118 7.82 -5.90 3.01
N LEU A 119 7.61 -4.81 2.28
CA LEU A 119 8.63 -4.28 1.36
C LEU A 119 9.51 -3.29 2.11
N SER A 120 10.80 -3.56 2.17
CA SER A 120 11.82 -2.59 2.57
C SER A 120 11.87 -1.39 1.61
N PRO A 121 12.47 -0.25 2.00
CA PRO A 121 12.62 0.90 1.11
C PRO A 121 13.28 0.56 -0.24
N THR A 122 14.23 -0.36 -0.24
CA THR A 122 14.90 -0.82 -1.46
C THR A 122 13.97 -1.62 -2.38
N GLU A 123 13.20 -2.55 -1.81
CA GLU A 123 12.21 -3.35 -2.58
C GLU A 123 11.06 -2.49 -3.08
N VAL A 124 10.67 -1.47 -2.31
CA VAL A 124 9.76 -0.41 -2.77
C VAL A 124 10.35 0.30 -3.99
N GLY A 125 11.63 0.65 -3.97
CA GLY A 125 12.36 1.20 -5.11
C GLY A 125 12.23 0.31 -6.36
N SER A 126 12.49 -1.00 -6.23
CA SER A 126 12.35 -1.96 -7.33
C SER A 126 10.93 -2.04 -7.90
N MET A 127 9.90 -1.97 -7.04
CA MET A 127 8.50 -1.97 -7.49
C MET A 127 8.12 -0.68 -8.24
N ILE A 128 8.59 0.47 -7.76
CA ILE A 128 8.33 1.77 -8.41
C ILE A 128 9.02 1.83 -9.78
N SER A 129 10.26 1.35 -9.86
CA SER A 129 11.06 1.35 -11.09
C SER A 129 10.64 0.30 -12.12
N LEU A 130 9.70 -0.59 -11.79
CA LEU A 130 9.29 -1.69 -12.66
C LEU A 130 8.78 -1.19 -14.03
N GLY A 131 9.43 -1.56 -15.13
CA GLY A 131 8.98 -1.20 -16.47
C GLY A 131 7.69 -1.91 -16.92
N PRO A 132 7.16 -1.56 -18.12
CA PRO A 132 5.93 -2.14 -18.66
C PRO A 132 6.02 -3.63 -19.00
N LYS A 133 7.23 -4.19 -19.12
CA LYS A 133 7.49 -5.60 -19.45
C LYS A 133 8.34 -6.32 -18.41
N ASP A 134 8.71 -5.61 -17.35
CA ASP A 134 9.63 -6.12 -16.36
C ASP A 134 8.88 -6.95 -15.32
N SER A 135 9.66 -7.68 -14.53
CA SER A 135 9.20 -8.37 -13.35
C SER A 135 10.19 -8.18 -12.21
N CYS A 136 9.70 -8.19 -10.97
CA CYS A 136 10.54 -8.25 -9.78
C CYS A 136 10.09 -9.40 -8.89
N GLU A 137 11.03 -9.95 -8.13
CA GLU A 137 10.77 -11.03 -7.17
C GLU A 137 11.54 -10.76 -5.88
N PHE A 138 10.88 -11.03 -4.75
CA PHE A 138 11.40 -10.77 -3.41
C PHE A 138 11.25 -12.01 -2.54
N PHE A 139 12.29 -12.36 -1.79
CA PHE A 139 12.34 -13.56 -0.96
C PHE A 139 12.59 -13.22 0.50
N HIS A 140 11.65 -13.59 1.36
CA HIS A 140 11.72 -13.32 2.79
C HIS A 140 11.73 -14.64 3.58
N ASP A 141 12.64 -14.73 4.54
CA ASP A 141 12.61 -15.71 5.61
C ASP A 141 12.36 -14.96 6.94
N PRO A 142 11.11 -14.96 7.46
CA PRO A 142 10.78 -14.27 8.70
C PRO A 142 11.54 -14.78 9.92
N SER A 143 12.08 -15.99 9.84
CA SER A 143 12.82 -16.67 10.91
C SER A 143 14.34 -16.61 10.67
N MET A 144 14.81 -15.82 9.71
CA MET A 144 16.23 -15.63 9.47
C MET A 144 16.92 -15.19 10.76
N LEU A 145 18.13 -15.70 11.00
CA LEU A 145 18.91 -15.47 12.24
C LEU A 145 18.30 -16.07 13.53
N SER A 146 17.26 -16.91 13.41
CA SER A 146 16.74 -17.72 14.53
C SER A 146 17.02 -19.21 14.31
N SER A 147 16.73 -20.04 15.31
CA SER A 147 16.79 -21.50 15.19
C SER A 147 15.83 -22.08 14.14
N ASN A 148 14.81 -21.31 13.73
CA ASN A 148 13.81 -21.70 12.74
C ASN A 148 14.13 -21.20 11.32
N ALA A 149 15.36 -20.73 11.07
CA ALA A 149 15.77 -20.28 9.74
C ALA A 149 15.51 -21.35 8.67
N GLY A 150 15.03 -20.90 7.51
CA GLY A 150 14.70 -21.72 6.35
C GLY A 150 13.38 -22.50 6.47
N GLN A 151 12.71 -22.48 7.64
CA GLN A 151 11.45 -23.20 7.87
C GLN A 151 10.22 -22.44 7.35
N VAL A 152 10.29 -21.12 7.29
CA VAL A 152 9.22 -20.28 6.71
C VAL A 152 9.81 -19.46 5.57
N ARG A 153 9.26 -19.58 4.37
CA ARG A 153 9.73 -18.86 3.19
C ARG A 153 8.56 -18.18 2.50
N LYS A 154 8.75 -16.92 2.14
CA LYS A 154 7.79 -16.13 1.38
C LYS A 154 8.45 -15.65 0.11
N SER A 155 7.87 -15.95 -1.05
CA SER A 155 8.24 -15.34 -2.33
C SER A 155 7.09 -14.46 -2.81
N LEU A 156 7.39 -13.19 -3.07
CA LEU A 156 6.48 -12.24 -3.70
C LEU A 156 6.99 -11.95 -5.11
N THR A 157 6.14 -12.13 -6.11
CA THR A 157 6.45 -11.83 -7.51
C THR A 157 5.48 -10.79 -8.06
N ILE A 158 5.99 -9.79 -8.78
CA ILE A 158 5.21 -8.84 -9.56
C ILE A 158 5.63 -8.98 -11.01
N LYS A 159 4.70 -9.36 -11.89
CA LYS A 159 4.97 -9.58 -13.33
C LYS A 159 4.00 -8.77 -14.17
N ALA A 160 4.50 -8.02 -15.14
CA ALA A 160 3.65 -7.42 -16.16
C ALA A 160 2.93 -8.50 -16.98
N HIS A 161 1.67 -8.25 -17.33
CA HIS A 161 0.97 -9.10 -18.30
C HIS A 161 1.57 -8.90 -19.69
N ALA A 162 1.64 -9.98 -20.48
CA ALA A 162 2.20 -9.93 -21.84
C ALA A 162 1.43 -8.97 -22.78
N ASP A 163 0.14 -8.76 -22.52
CA ASP A 163 -0.75 -7.87 -23.26
C ASP A 163 -0.67 -6.39 -22.80
N GLY A 164 0.11 -6.09 -21.76
CA GLY A 164 0.25 -4.73 -21.22
C GLY A 164 -0.98 -4.21 -20.46
N THR A 165 -1.97 -5.07 -20.18
CA THR A 165 -3.24 -4.67 -19.53
C THR A 165 -3.12 -4.47 -18.02
N GLY A 166 -2.01 -4.91 -17.44
CA GLY A 166 -1.75 -4.79 -16.02
C GLY A 166 -0.62 -5.68 -15.56
N TYR A 167 -0.70 -6.06 -14.30
CA TYR A 167 0.31 -6.80 -13.56
C TYR A 167 -0.34 -7.93 -12.77
N LEU A 168 0.40 -9.02 -12.58
CA LEU A 168 0.04 -10.10 -11.70
C LEU A 168 0.92 -10.04 -10.46
N ILE A 169 0.31 -9.86 -9.29
CA ILE A 169 1.00 -9.89 -8.01
C ILE A 169 0.69 -11.23 -7.34
N SER A 170 1.74 -12.02 -7.08
CA SER A 170 1.63 -13.37 -6.55
C SER A 170 2.46 -13.51 -5.28
N LEU A 171 1.87 -14.06 -4.22
CA LEU A 171 2.55 -14.39 -2.97
C LEU A 171 2.49 -15.90 -2.74
N ASN A 172 3.65 -16.52 -2.60
CA ASN A 172 3.80 -17.92 -2.20
C ASN A 172 4.38 -17.98 -0.79
N VAL A 173 3.70 -18.67 0.13
CA VAL A 173 4.12 -18.87 1.52
C VAL A 173 4.24 -20.36 1.79
N VAL A 174 5.46 -20.79 2.13
CA VAL A 174 5.74 -22.15 2.57
C VAL A 174 6.13 -22.10 4.04
N ASN A 175 5.37 -22.78 4.89
CA ASN A 175 5.66 -22.90 6.31
C ASN A 175 5.78 -24.38 6.67
N ASN A 176 7.01 -24.84 6.86
CA ASN A 176 7.32 -26.23 7.16
C ASN A 176 7.00 -26.60 8.62
N ILE A 177 6.96 -25.62 9.53
CA ILE A 177 6.62 -25.83 10.95
C ILE A 177 5.15 -26.24 11.07
N LEU A 178 4.27 -25.47 10.42
CA LEU A 178 2.83 -25.73 10.40
C LEU A 178 2.39 -26.66 9.27
N LYS A 179 3.34 -27.08 8.42
CA LYS A 179 3.11 -27.90 7.20
C LYS A 179 2.06 -27.28 6.26
N THR A 180 2.07 -25.96 6.14
CA THR A 180 1.16 -25.23 5.25
C THR A 180 1.88 -24.70 4.01
N LYS A 181 1.13 -24.66 2.90
CA LYS A 181 1.51 -24.01 1.65
C LYS A 181 0.34 -23.17 1.19
N GLU A 182 0.56 -21.88 1.08
CA GLU A 182 -0.47 -20.92 0.70
C GLU A 182 0.00 -20.11 -0.50
N PHE A 183 -0.93 -19.86 -1.42
CA PHE A 183 -0.64 -19.16 -2.65
C PHE A 183 -1.76 -18.16 -2.96
N PHE A 184 -1.38 -16.91 -3.17
CA PHE A 184 -2.28 -15.82 -3.48
C PHE A 184 -1.91 -15.22 -4.82
N THR A 185 -2.91 -14.88 -5.61
CA THR A 185 -2.72 -14.20 -6.89
C THR A 185 -3.77 -13.11 -7.03
N VAL A 186 -3.31 -11.89 -7.26
CA VAL A 186 -4.15 -10.72 -7.46
C VAL A 186 -3.76 -10.07 -8.79
N PRO A 187 -4.60 -10.16 -9.83
CA PRO A 187 -4.40 -9.35 -11.03
C PRO A 187 -4.68 -7.89 -10.68
N VAL A 188 -3.84 -6.98 -11.16
CA VAL A 188 -3.90 -5.54 -10.91
C VAL A 188 -3.87 -4.85 -12.26
N THR A 189 -4.84 -4.01 -12.55
CA THR A 189 -4.87 -3.23 -13.80
C THR A 189 -3.74 -2.20 -13.83
N THR A 190 -3.39 -1.70 -15.01
CA THR A 190 -2.41 -0.62 -15.16
C THR A 190 -2.77 0.61 -14.31
N ALA A 191 -4.05 0.97 -14.23
CA ALA A 191 -4.52 2.09 -13.41
C ALA A 191 -4.34 1.81 -11.90
N GLU A 192 -4.73 0.62 -11.43
CA GLU A 192 -4.56 0.24 -10.02
C GLU A 192 -3.07 0.19 -9.63
N PHE A 193 -2.21 -0.29 -10.53
CA PHE A 193 -0.77 -0.36 -10.29
C PHE A 193 -0.12 1.03 -10.32
N ALA A 194 -0.59 1.94 -11.17
CA ALA A 194 -0.15 3.33 -11.16
C ALA A 194 -0.42 3.99 -9.81
N VAL A 195 -1.61 3.81 -9.23
CA VAL A 195 -1.93 4.30 -7.87
C VAL A 195 -0.98 3.70 -6.83
N MET A 196 -0.69 2.40 -6.91
CA MET A 196 0.26 1.75 -6.00
C MET A 196 1.66 2.38 -6.11
N LYS A 197 2.17 2.58 -7.33
CA LYS A 197 3.48 3.21 -7.55
C LYS A 197 3.52 4.62 -6.99
N THR A 198 2.49 5.43 -7.24
CA THR A 198 2.40 6.80 -6.74
C THR A 198 2.35 6.82 -5.21
N ALA A 199 1.50 5.98 -4.60
CA ALA A 199 1.40 5.88 -3.14
C ALA A 199 2.72 5.43 -2.50
N CYS A 200 3.43 4.48 -3.11
CA CYS A 200 4.71 4.01 -2.60
C CYS A 200 5.83 5.04 -2.79
N SER A 201 5.83 5.76 -3.91
CA SER A 201 6.76 6.86 -4.17
C SER A 201 6.58 7.98 -3.14
N PHE A 202 5.33 8.34 -2.85
CA PHE A 202 5.00 9.32 -1.82
C PHE A 202 5.40 8.82 -0.43
N ALA A 203 5.12 7.57 -0.09
CA ALA A 203 5.43 7.00 1.21
C ALA A 203 6.94 6.80 1.46
N LEU A 204 7.76 6.67 0.40
CA LEU A 204 9.19 6.36 0.49
C LEU A 204 9.98 7.28 1.45
N PRO A 205 9.93 8.62 1.33
CA PRO A 205 10.59 9.51 2.29
C PRO A 205 10.08 9.35 3.73
N HIS A 206 8.79 9.06 3.93
CA HIS A 206 8.21 8.86 5.25
C HIS A 206 8.67 7.55 5.90
N ILE A 207 8.75 6.45 5.13
CA ILE A 207 9.27 5.18 5.67
C ILE A 207 10.78 5.23 5.94
N LEU A 208 11.50 6.17 5.32
CA LEU A 208 12.89 6.51 5.64
C LEU A 208 13.02 7.47 6.85
N GLY A 209 11.92 8.10 7.29
CA GLY A 209 11.91 9.06 8.39
C GLY A 209 12.38 10.47 8.00
N TRP A 210 12.52 10.75 6.70
CA TRP A 210 12.98 12.05 6.20
C TRP A 210 11.94 13.15 6.38
N ASP A 211 10.67 12.79 6.55
CA ASP A 211 9.62 13.71 6.91
C ASP A 211 9.87 14.39 8.26
N ARG A 212 10.56 13.73 9.20
CA ARG A 212 10.99 14.36 10.46
C ARG A 212 12.09 15.39 10.27
N LEU A 213 12.92 15.23 9.24
CA LEU A 213 13.96 16.20 8.89
C LEU A 213 13.35 17.43 8.20
N THR A 214 12.44 17.21 7.24
CA THR A 214 11.89 18.29 6.41
C THR A 214 10.78 19.08 7.10
N ASN A 215 10.05 18.47 8.05
CA ASN A 215 9.00 19.15 8.81
C ASN A 215 9.52 19.84 10.08
N HIS A 216 10.83 19.85 10.33
CA HIS A 216 11.39 20.71 11.36
C HIS A 216 11.34 22.16 10.83
N PRO A 217 10.54 23.06 11.43
CA PRO A 217 10.67 24.47 11.11
C PRO A 217 12.11 24.84 11.39
N SER A 218 12.78 25.46 10.42
CA SER A 218 14.12 26.01 10.61
C SER A 218 14.12 26.76 11.94
N ARG A 219 14.87 26.25 12.91
CA ARG A 219 15.16 27.00 14.12
C ARG A 219 16.21 28.01 13.69
N GLU A 220 15.77 29.02 12.93
CA GLU A 220 16.53 30.23 12.63
C GLU A 220 17.08 30.75 13.97
N PRO A 221 18.41 30.76 14.17
CA PRO A 221 18.96 31.64 15.18
C PRO A 221 18.66 33.05 14.69
N ARG A 222 17.95 33.86 15.48
CA ARG A 222 17.68 35.28 15.19
C ARG A 222 18.92 35.93 14.56
N ARG A 223 18.95 36.08 13.23
CA ARG A 223 20.03 36.77 12.54
C ARG A 223 19.62 38.22 12.35
N THR A 224 20.37 39.07 13.01
CA THR A 224 20.46 40.50 12.77
C THR A 224 20.71 40.76 11.28
N VAL A 225 20.02 41.76 10.75
CA VAL A 225 20.05 42.25 9.36
C VAL A 225 21.49 42.46 8.85
N GLY A 226 21.83 41.89 7.68
CA GLY A 226 23.03 42.28 6.94
C GLY A 226 23.53 41.33 5.84
N LEU A 227 23.33 41.76 4.58
CA LEU A 227 23.98 41.37 3.31
C LEU A 227 23.68 40.00 2.63
N PRO A 228 23.54 39.96 1.28
CA PRO A 228 23.38 38.73 0.53
C PRO A 228 24.76 38.14 0.18
N SER A 229 25.07 36.95 0.71
CA SER A 229 26.28 36.21 0.36
C SER A 229 26.04 35.36 -0.89
N LYS A 230 26.79 35.66 -1.95
CA LYS A 230 27.04 34.78 -3.10
C LYS A 230 27.56 33.42 -2.60
N VAL A 231 27.03 32.33 -3.15
CA VAL A 231 27.49 30.92 -3.07
C VAL A 231 28.01 30.48 -1.70
N ASP A 232 27.17 29.74 -0.96
CA ASP A 232 27.45 29.25 0.40
C ASP A 232 28.69 28.32 0.43
N PRO A 233 29.85 28.76 1.00
CA PRO A 233 31.07 27.96 1.04
C PRO A 233 30.98 26.75 1.99
N GLN A 234 29.90 26.65 2.79
CA GLN A 234 29.71 25.61 3.80
C GLN A 234 29.60 24.18 3.24
N PHE A 235 29.31 24.02 1.95
CA PHE A 235 29.21 22.70 1.32
C PHE A 235 30.56 21.98 1.23
N LEU A 236 31.65 22.73 0.95
CA LEU A 236 32.99 22.15 0.76
C LEU A 236 33.64 21.72 2.09
N ASP A 237 33.35 22.40 3.19
CA ASP A 237 33.88 22.02 4.51
C ASP A 237 33.14 20.82 5.14
N SER A 238 31.96 20.45 4.62
CA SER A 238 31.19 19.30 5.15
C SER A 238 31.67 17.94 4.61
N GLU A 239 32.52 17.96 3.57
CA GLU A 239 33.08 16.74 2.96
C GLU A 239 34.40 16.30 3.60
N TRP A 240 35.00 17.13 4.45
CA TRP A 240 36.29 16.89 5.08
C TRP A 240 36.19 17.01 6.61
N ASP A 241 36.34 15.89 7.32
CA ASP A 241 36.52 15.90 8.78
C ASP A 241 37.86 16.59 9.11
N LYS A 242 37.80 17.79 9.70
CA LYS A 242 38.97 18.49 10.27
C LYS A 242 39.03 18.28 11.78
#